data_AF-A0A6V8IH47-F1
#
_entry.id   AF-A0A6V8IH47-F1
#
_cell.length_a   1.000
_cell.length_b   1.000
_cell.length_c   1.000
_cell.angle_alpha   90.00
_cell.angle_beta   90.00
_cell.angle_gamma   90.00
#
_symmetry.space_group_name_H-M   'P 1'
#
loop_
_entity.id
_entity.type
_entity.pdbx_description
1 polymer ?
#
loop_
_entity_poly.entity_id
_entity_poly.type
_entity_poly.pdbx_seq_one_letter_code
_entity_poly.pdbx_strand_id
1 'polypeptide(L)'
;MQAEPLLADEACRPMFLYGASRLDRQDVARRLHTHSVRAQQPFVVAALTATPCALREDALFGGRESGWFEQAQGGTLLVDEIDCLCPALQVRFVSEIERPETDLRVIAASRHDLTLLLRQGNFQSGLHRWLAAFEPSQRLGPERISAVCRLPGTKNDRPRGLARALERPLIEYFETGLENDAGDLHASVVGEVERPLITMVLRRTGGNQLRAAAMLGLNRNTLRKKIRELDITVPKGSDE
;
A
#
# COMPACT_ATOMS: atom_id res chain seq x y z
N MET A 1 -20.96 0.25 13.34
CA MET A 1 -19.58 0.53 12.88
C MET A 1 -19.73 1.08 11.47
N GLN A 2 -20.04 2.38 11.36
CA GLN A 2 -20.39 3.01 10.09
C GLN A 2 -19.10 3.25 9.30
N ALA A 3 -18.99 2.71 8.09
CA ALA A 3 -17.94 3.11 7.16
C ALA A 3 -18.13 4.60 6.88
N GLU A 4 -17.05 5.39 6.98
CA GLU A 4 -17.11 6.80 6.58
C GLU A 4 -17.67 6.93 5.16
N PRO A 5 -18.47 7.98 4.88
CA PRO A 5 -19.04 8.22 3.55
C PRO A 5 -17.98 8.37 2.44
N LEU A 6 -16.70 8.53 2.82
CA LEU A 6 -15.57 8.60 1.90
C LEU A 6 -15.22 7.26 1.23
N LEU A 7 -15.50 6.13 1.89
CA LEU A 7 -15.19 4.78 1.42
C LEU A 7 -16.41 4.06 0.85
N ALA A 8 -17.61 4.63 1.02
CA ALA A 8 -18.86 4.13 0.46
C ALA A 8 -18.95 4.48 -1.04
N ASP A 9 -18.00 4.00 -1.84
CA ASP A 9 -18.08 4.07 -3.31
C ASP A 9 -18.80 2.83 -3.84
N GLU A 10 -20.11 2.75 -3.60
CA GLU A 10 -20.97 1.65 -4.06
C GLU A 10 -21.03 1.56 -5.59
N ALA A 11 -20.83 2.69 -6.28
CA ALA A 11 -20.92 2.79 -7.73
C ALA A 11 -19.67 2.28 -8.46
N CYS A 12 -18.60 1.88 -7.73
CA CYS A 12 -17.35 1.37 -8.30
C CYS A 12 -16.79 2.28 -9.40
N ARG A 13 -16.93 3.61 -9.24
CA ARG A 13 -16.52 4.57 -10.26
C ARG A 13 -15.00 4.58 -10.39
N PRO A 14 -14.46 5.03 -11.54
CA PRO A 14 -13.04 5.28 -11.63
C PRO A 14 -12.65 6.40 -10.65
N MET A 15 -11.50 6.24 -10.01
CA MET A 15 -10.98 7.19 -9.01
C MET A 15 -9.59 7.68 -9.41
N PHE A 16 -9.29 8.94 -9.08
CA PHE A 16 -7.97 9.54 -9.28
C PHE A 16 -7.35 9.89 -7.93
N LEU A 17 -6.25 9.23 -7.59
CA LEU A 17 -5.49 9.46 -6.36
C LEU A 17 -4.26 10.29 -6.70
N TYR A 18 -4.04 11.39 -5.98
CA TYR A 18 -2.91 12.25 -6.28
C TYR A 18 -2.23 12.81 -5.03
N GLY A 19 -0.96 13.16 -5.21
CA GLY A 19 -0.10 13.51 -4.10
C GLY A 19 0.15 12.32 -3.17
N ALA A 20 0.66 12.61 -1.98
CA ALA A 20 1.08 11.63 -0.98
C ALA A 20 2.15 10.64 -1.46
N SER A 21 2.57 9.74 -0.56
CA SER A 21 3.52 8.68 -0.91
C SER A 21 2.85 7.61 -1.78
N ARG A 22 3.67 6.88 -2.55
CA ARG A 22 3.22 5.70 -3.31
C ARG A 22 2.45 4.72 -2.41
N LEU A 23 2.99 4.42 -1.24
CA LEU A 23 2.43 3.44 -0.31
C LEU A 23 1.05 3.87 0.20
N ASP A 24 0.88 5.16 0.50
CA ASP A 24 -0.41 5.71 0.92
C ASP A 24 -1.46 5.62 -0.18
N ARG A 25 -1.10 5.99 -1.43
CA ARG A 25 -2.03 5.85 -2.57
C ARG A 25 -2.45 4.40 -2.77
N GLN A 26 -1.51 3.47 -2.69
CA GLN A 26 -1.82 2.05 -2.77
C GLN A 26 -2.68 1.56 -1.58
N ASP A 27 -2.54 2.16 -0.40
CA ASP A 27 -3.35 1.79 0.78
C ASP A 27 -4.79 2.24 0.63
N VAL A 28 -4.97 3.51 0.27
CA VAL A 28 -6.29 4.06 0.00
C VAL A 28 -6.96 3.33 -1.15
N ALA A 29 -6.25 3.04 -2.25
CA ALA A 29 -6.79 2.26 -3.36
C ALA A 29 -7.27 0.86 -2.91
N ARG A 30 -6.48 0.17 -2.08
CA ARG A 30 -6.86 -1.14 -1.54
C ARG A 30 -8.07 -1.05 -0.62
N ARG A 31 -8.14 -0.04 0.24
CA ARG A 31 -9.30 0.20 1.11
C ARG A 31 -10.56 0.51 0.29
N LEU A 32 -10.45 1.35 -0.74
CA LEU A 32 -11.53 1.63 -1.69
C LEU A 32 -12.03 0.38 -2.40
N HIS A 33 -11.14 -0.56 -2.71
CA HIS A 33 -11.51 -1.85 -3.28
C HIS A 33 -12.22 -2.74 -2.25
N THR A 34 -11.65 -2.91 -1.04
CA THR A 34 -12.23 -3.75 0.03
C THR A 34 -13.59 -3.26 0.55
N HIS A 35 -13.91 -1.97 0.39
CA HIS A 35 -15.21 -1.39 0.76
C HIS A 35 -16.17 -1.23 -0.42
N SER A 36 -15.83 -1.77 -1.60
CA SER A 36 -16.70 -1.72 -2.78
C SER A 36 -17.45 -3.02 -3.02
N VAL A 37 -18.39 -3.00 -3.97
CA VAL A 37 -19.10 -4.22 -4.41
C VAL A 37 -18.15 -5.28 -5.02
N ARG A 38 -16.92 -4.89 -5.38
CA ARG A 38 -15.88 -5.77 -5.92
C ARG A 38 -14.88 -6.25 -4.86
N ALA A 39 -15.17 -6.12 -3.57
CA ALA A 39 -14.24 -6.47 -2.49
C ALA A 39 -13.74 -7.93 -2.47
N GLN A 40 -14.49 -8.85 -3.10
CA GLN A 40 -14.11 -10.27 -3.23
C GLN A 40 -13.43 -10.59 -4.59
N GLN A 41 -13.32 -9.59 -5.47
CA GLN A 41 -12.75 -9.73 -6.81
C GLN A 41 -11.26 -9.38 -6.81
N PRO A 42 -10.52 -9.62 -7.91
CA PRO A 42 -9.11 -9.31 -7.97
C PRO A 42 -8.80 -7.83 -7.72
N PHE A 43 -7.69 -7.57 -7.02
CA PHE A 43 -7.07 -6.26 -6.92
C PHE A 43 -5.64 -6.33 -7.42
N VAL A 44 -5.37 -5.65 -8.53
CA VAL A 44 -4.08 -5.69 -9.22
C VAL A 44 -3.47 -4.29 -9.21
N VAL A 45 -2.15 -4.22 -9.03
CA VAL A 45 -1.39 -2.96 -9.08
C VAL A 45 -0.47 -2.98 -10.29
N ALA A 46 -0.74 -2.11 -11.25
CA ALA A 46 0.17 -1.79 -12.36
C ALA A 46 1.24 -0.80 -11.90
N ALA A 47 2.37 -1.33 -11.43
CA ALA A 47 3.49 -0.56 -10.92
C ALA A 47 4.43 -0.09 -12.04
N LEU A 48 3.98 0.89 -12.85
CA LEU A 48 4.67 1.30 -14.09
C LEU A 48 6.13 1.67 -13.89
N THR A 49 6.49 2.36 -12.81
CA THR A 49 7.89 2.74 -12.55
C THR A 49 8.77 1.58 -12.11
N ALA A 50 8.19 0.52 -11.54
CA ALA A 50 8.94 -0.67 -11.14
C ALA A 50 9.18 -1.61 -12.34
N THR A 51 8.42 -1.44 -13.42
CA THR A 51 8.56 -2.20 -14.66
C THR A 51 9.41 -1.43 -15.69
N PRO A 52 10.48 -2.04 -16.23
CA PRO A 52 11.27 -1.45 -17.30
C PRO A 52 10.40 -1.06 -18.50
N CYS A 53 10.69 0.09 -19.14
CA CYS A 53 9.87 0.64 -20.23
C CYS A 53 9.58 -0.37 -21.35
N ALA A 54 10.56 -1.18 -21.73
CA ALA A 54 10.45 -2.18 -22.78
C ALA A 54 9.46 -3.33 -22.46
N LEU A 55 9.17 -3.57 -21.17
CA LEU A 55 8.29 -4.65 -20.71
C LEU A 55 6.90 -4.15 -20.32
N ARG A 56 6.66 -2.84 -20.32
CA ARG A 56 5.38 -2.27 -19.85
C ARG A 56 4.20 -2.67 -20.74
N GLU A 57 4.42 -2.84 -22.03
CA GLU A 57 3.36 -3.23 -22.96
C GLU A 57 2.84 -4.64 -22.63
N ASP A 58 3.74 -5.62 -22.60
CA ASP A 58 3.42 -7.00 -22.23
C ASP A 58 2.90 -7.09 -20.79
N ALA A 59 3.44 -6.31 -19.84
CA ALA A 59 2.96 -6.30 -18.46
C ALA A 59 1.53 -5.74 -18.33
N LEU A 60 1.19 -4.67 -19.06
CA LEU A 60 -0.15 -4.09 -19.04
C LEU A 60 -1.16 -5.00 -19.74
N PHE A 61 -0.89 -5.34 -20.99
CA PHE A 61 -1.88 -5.91 -21.90
C PHE A 61 -1.70 -7.41 -22.14
N GLY A 62 -0.65 -7.99 -21.61
CA GLY A 62 -0.31 -9.39 -21.84
C GLY A 62 0.42 -9.60 -23.15
N GLY A 63 0.94 -10.81 -23.29
CA GLY A 63 1.59 -11.30 -24.50
C GLY A 63 1.57 -12.82 -24.47
N ARG A 64 2.67 -13.42 -24.00
CA ARG A 64 2.74 -14.88 -23.73
C ARG A 64 2.16 -15.25 -22.36
N GLU A 65 2.16 -14.30 -21.44
CA GLU A 65 1.58 -14.40 -20.09
C GLU A 65 0.44 -13.39 -19.93
N SER A 66 -0.42 -13.59 -18.94
CA SER A 66 -1.56 -12.70 -18.67
C SER A 66 -1.08 -11.33 -18.18
N GLY A 67 -1.54 -10.26 -18.82
CA GLY A 67 -1.25 -8.88 -18.40
C GLY A 67 -2.07 -8.45 -17.18
N TRP A 68 -1.73 -7.29 -16.63
CA TRP A 68 -2.45 -6.72 -15.49
C TRP A 68 -3.92 -6.44 -15.76
N PHE A 69 -4.30 -6.07 -16.99
CA PHE A 69 -5.70 -5.90 -17.37
C PHE A 69 -6.48 -7.21 -17.20
N GLU A 70 -5.97 -8.31 -17.75
CA GLU A 70 -6.59 -9.63 -17.67
C GLU A 70 -6.67 -10.13 -16.23
N GLN A 71 -5.57 -9.98 -15.47
CA GLN A 71 -5.54 -10.37 -14.04
C GLN A 71 -6.54 -9.58 -13.18
N ALA A 72 -6.90 -8.36 -13.61
CA ALA A 72 -7.80 -7.48 -12.88
C ALA A 72 -9.26 -7.58 -13.33
N GLN A 73 -9.56 -8.40 -14.35
CA GLN A 73 -10.91 -8.54 -14.91
C GLN A 73 -11.93 -8.91 -13.83
N GLY A 74 -13.10 -8.25 -13.85
CA GLY A 74 -14.14 -8.34 -12.82
C GLY A 74 -13.83 -7.56 -11.53
N GLY A 75 -12.61 -7.03 -11.41
CA GLY A 75 -12.05 -6.50 -10.18
C GLY A 75 -11.67 -5.02 -10.27
N THR A 76 -10.50 -4.69 -9.71
CA THR A 76 -9.97 -3.32 -9.65
C THR A 76 -8.49 -3.31 -10.05
N LEU A 77 -8.15 -2.46 -11.02
CA LEU A 77 -6.79 -2.17 -11.44
C LEU A 77 -6.37 -0.80 -10.90
N LEU A 78 -5.34 -0.78 -10.05
CA LEU A 78 -4.64 0.44 -9.69
C LEU A 78 -3.51 0.69 -10.70
N VAL A 79 -3.56 1.80 -11.42
CA VAL A 79 -2.49 2.26 -12.30
C VAL A 79 -1.68 3.33 -11.56
N ASP A 80 -0.54 2.93 -11.01
CA ASP A 80 0.30 3.83 -10.21
C ASP A 80 1.33 4.54 -11.10
N GLU A 81 1.38 5.87 -10.98
CA GLU A 81 2.13 6.77 -11.86
C GLU A 81 1.62 6.70 -13.32
N ILE A 82 0.32 6.99 -13.53
CA ILE A 82 -0.34 7.03 -14.85
C ILE A 82 0.41 7.89 -15.88
N ASP A 83 1.13 8.92 -15.42
CA ASP A 83 1.98 9.79 -16.21
C ASP A 83 3.26 9.13 -16.75
N CYS A 84 3.59 7.90 -16.32
CA CYS A 84 4.70 7.11 -16.86
C CYS A 84 4.34 6.31 -18.13
N LEU A 85 3.09 6.37 -18.59
CA LEU A 85 2.68 5.75 -19.86
C LEU A 85 3.28 6.53 -21.03
N CYS A 86 4.04 5.86 -21.88
CA CYS A 86 4.50 6.45 -23.14
C CYS A 86 3.31 6.63 -24.11
N PRO A 87 3.41 7.53 -25.11
CA PRO A 87 2.29 7.87 -26.00
C PRO A 87 1.54 6.67 -26.62
N ALA A 88 2.28 5.65 -27.08
CA ALA A 88 1.67 4.45 -27.65
C ALA A 88 0.83 3.67 -26.62
N LEU A 89 1.35 3.52 -25.39
CA LEU A 89 0.64 2.86 -24.30
C LEU A 89 -0.57 3.67 -23.82
N GLN A 90 -0.52 5.00 -23.87
CA GLN A 90 -1.67 5.84 -23.53
C GLN A 90 -2.86 5.59 -24.47
N VAL A 91 -2.61 5.51 -25.78
CA VAL A 91 -3.65 5.20 -26.77
C VAL A 91 -4.23 3.80 -26.53
N ARG A 92 -3.35 2.80 -26.36
CA ARG A 92 -3.79 1.42 -26.13
C ARG A 92 -4.54 1.26 -24.82
N PHE A 93 -4.10 1.93 -23.75
CA PHE A 93 -4.76 1.95 -22.45
C PHE A 93 -6.19 2.46 -22.55
N VAL A 94 -6.40 3.61 -23.19
CA VAL A 94 -7.73 4.20 -23.36
C VAL A 94 -8.63 3.32 -24.22
N SER A 95 -8.09 2.75 -25.30
CA SER A 95 -8.83 1.78 -26.13
C SER A 95 -9.31 0.58 -25.32
N GLU A 96 -8.47 0.06 -24.41
CA GLU A 96 -8.80 -1.11 -23.60
C GLU A 96 -9.85 -0.83 -22.51
N ILE A 97 -9.79 0.33 -21.85
CA ILE A 97 -10.77 0.70 -20.81
C ILE A 97 -12.14 1.09 -21.39
N GLU A 98 -12.20 1.54 -22.64
CA GLU A 98 -13.45 1.95 -23.31
C GLU A 98 -14.16 0.77 -23.99
N ARG A 99 -13.56 -0.42 -24.00
CA ARG A 99 -14.19 -1.63 -24.52
C ARG A 99 -15.46 -1.98 -23.73
N PRO A 100 -16.59 -2.28 -24.40
CA PRO A 100 -17.84 -2.66 -23.74
C PRO A 100 -17.70 -3.91 -22.87
N GLU A 101 -16.81 -4.83 -23.24
CA GLU A 101 -16.59 -6.11 -22.55
C GLU A 101 -15.64 -5.98 -21.34
N THR A 102 -15.03 -4.81 -21.15
CA THR A 102 -14.09 -4.56 -20.05
C THR A 102 -14.86 -4.36 -18.74
N ASP A 103 -15.02 -5.42 -17.97
CA ASP A 103 -15.55 -5.36 -16.60
C ASP A 103 -14.42 -5.01 -15.62
N LEU A 104 -13.96 -3.76 -15.62
CA LEU A 104 -12.81 -3.33 -14.83
C LEU A 104 -13.05 -1.98 -14.15
N ARG A 105 -12.59 -1.84 -12.89
CA ARG A 105 -12.62 -0.57 -12.15
C ARG A 105 -11.20 -0.06 -12.16
N VAL A 106 -11.00 1.13 -12.70
CA VAL A 106 -9.68 1.74 -12.79
C VAL A 106 -9.52 2.77 -11.68
N ILE A 107 -8.48 2.61 -10.88
CA ILE A 107 -7.99 3.65 -9.98
C ILE A 107 -6.69 4.15 -10.58
N ALA A 108 -6.65 5.41 -11.04
CA ALA A 108 -5.43 6.02 -11.53
C ALA A 108 -4.73 6.79 -10.40
N ALA A 109 -3.40 6.73 -10.35
CA ALA A 109 -2.60 7.39 -9.35
C ALA A 109 -1.46 8.20 -9.98
N SER A 110 -1.12 9.34 -9.37
CA SER A 110 0.07 10.12 -9.71
C SER A 110 0.60 10.88 -8.51
N ARG A 111 1.86 11.33 -8.56
CA ARG A 111 2.40 12.29 -7.58
C ARG A 111 1.84 13.69 -7.75
N HIS A 112 1.41 14.04 -8.95
CA HIS A 112 0.95 15.39 -9.29
C HIS A 112 -0.57 15.48 -9.30
N ASP A 113 -1.11 16.65 -8.95
CA ASP A 113 -2.54 16.89 -9.10
C ASP A 113 -2.95 16.90 -10.59
N LEU A 114 -4.24 16.66 -10.81
CA LEU A 114 -4.81 16.55 -12.15
C LEU A 114 -4.68 17.86 -12.96
N THR A 115 -4.72 19.02 -12.31
CA THR A 115 -4.63 20.32 -12.99
C THR A 115 -3.23 20.52 -13.56
N LEU A 116 -2.21 20.16 -12.78
CA LEU A 116 -0.82 20.20 -13.21
C LEU A 116 -0.57 19.19 -14.33
N LEU A 117 -1.07 17.96 -14.17
CA LEU A 117 -0.97 16.89 -15.17
C LEU A 117 -1.60 17.27 -16.50
N LEU A 118 -2.81 17.83 -16.53
CA LEU A 118 -3.46 18.20 -17.79
C LEU A 118 -2.78 19.39 -18.48
N ARG A 119 -2.11 20.28 -17.71
CA ARG A 119 -1.38 21.43 -18.27
C ARG A 119 0.00 21.07 -18.80
N GLN A 120 0.72 20.20 -18.10
CA GLN A 120 2.14 19.92 -18.36
C GLN A 120 2.38 18.53 -18.96
N GLY A 121 1.44 17.61 -18.76
CA GLY A 121 1.55 16.25 -19.24
C GLY A 121 1.41 16.19 -20.75
N ASN A 122 2.37 15.54 -21.40
CA ASN A 122 2.31 15.24 -22.82
C ASN A 122 1.37 14.04 -23.05
N PHE A 123 0.08 14.26 -22.78
CA PHE A 123 -0.95 13.24 -22.90
C PHE A 123 -1.58 13.23 -24.29
N GLN A 124 -1.78 12.03 -24.81
CA GLN A 124 -2.60 11.79 -25.99
C GLN A 124 -4.03 12.22 -25.71
N SER A 125 -4.72 12.68 -26.76
CA SER A 125 -6.06 13.31 -26.66
C SER A 125 -7.09 12.43 -25.95
N GLY A 126 -7.03 11.10 -26.15
CA GLY A 126 -7.87 10.14 -25.46
C GLY A 126 -7.63 10.12 -23.94
N LEU A 127 -6.38 9.94 -23.52
CA LEU A 127 -6.05 9.85 -22.09
C LEU A 127 -6.27 11.19 -21.39
N HIS A 128 -5.93 12.30 -22.05
CA HIS A 128 -6.22 13.64 -21.57
C HIS A 128 -7.72 13.82 -21.30
N ARG A 129 -8.59 13.42 -22.25
CA ARG A 129 -10.05 13.52 -22.09
C ARG A 129 -10.55 12.65 -20.94
N TRP A 130 -10.07 11.41 -20.86
CA TRP A 130 -10.44 10.49 -19.80
C TRP A 130 -10.06 11.03 -18.41
N LEU A 131 -8.84 11.56 -18.27
CA LEU A 131 -8.38 12.23 -17.06
C LEU A 131 -9.17 13.51 -16.74
N ALA A 132 -9.52 14.30 -17.74
CA ALA A 132 -10.32 15.53 -17.54
C ALA A 132 -11.76 15.25 -17.08
N ALA A 133 -12.30 14.06 -17.35
CA ALA A 133 -13.67 13.68 -17.03
C ALA A 133 -13.91 13.30 -15.56
N PHE A 134 -12.86 13.19 -14.73
CA PHE A 134 -13.03 12.87 -13.31
C PHE A 134 -13.75 13.99 -12.56
N GLU A 135 -14.84 13.70 -11.86
CA GLU A 135 -15.52 14.67 -11.00
C GLU A 135 -14.73 14.96 -9.71
N PRO A 136 -14.93 16.10 -9.04
CA PRO A 136 -14.25 16.40 -7.76
C PRO A 136 -14.41 15.32 -6.70
N SER A 137 -15.57 14.64 -6.67
CA SER A 137 -15.81 13.53 -5.74
C SER A 137 -14.93 12.31 -6.02
N GLN A 138 -14.51 12.11 -7.28
CA GLN A 138 -13.66 11.01 -7.73
C GLN A 138 -12.16 11.29 -7.56
N ARG A 139 -11.81 12.49 -7.09
CA ARG A 139 -10.42 12.94 -6.92
C ARG A 139 -10.07 12.97 -5.43
N LEU A 140 -9.06 12.20 -5.02
CA LEU A 140 -8.56 12.19 -3.63
C LEU A 140 -7.13 12.73 -3.60
N GLY A 141 -6.99 13.90 -2.97
CA GLY A 141 -5.69 14.53 -2.73
C GLY A 141 -5.04 14.10 -1.40
N PRO A 142 -3.88 14.68 -1.07
CA PRO A 142 -3.04 14.24 0.04
C PRO A 142 -3.72 14.31 1.41
N GLU A 143 -4.52 15.35 1.68
CA GLU A 143 -5.23 15.48 2.96
C GLU A 143 -6.26 14.37 3.17
N ARG A 144 -7.06 14.08 2.14
CA ARG A 144 -8.07 13.01 2.16
C ARG A 144 -7.41 11.64 2.24
N ILE A 145 -6.33 11.43 1.50
CA ILE A 145 -5.54 10.19 1.55
C ILE A 145 -5.00 9.96 2.97
N SER A 146 -4.39 10.99 3.56
CA SER A 146 -3.86 10.92 4.93
C SER A 146 -4.95 10.63 5.97
N ALA A 147 -6.15 11.22 5.81
CA ALA A 147 -7.28 10.93 6.68
C ALA A 147 -7.70 9.46 6.61
N VAL A 148 -7.80 8.89 5.41
CA VAL A 148 -8.14 7.46 5.23
C VAL A 148 -7.07 6.54 5.82
N CYS A 149 -5.79 6.84 5.63
CA CYS A 149 -4.70 6.03 6.19
C CYS A 149 -4.73 5.98 7.73
N ARG A 150 -5.22 7.04 8.40
CA ARG A 150 -5.38 7.08 9.86
C ARG A 150 -6.54 6.23 10.39
N LEU A 151 -7.46 5.79 9.54
CA LEU A 151 -8.59 4.98 9.97
C LEU A 151 -8.12 3.58 10.39
N PRO A 152 -8.55 3.07 11.56
CA PRO A 152 -8.23 1.71 11.99
C PRO A 152 -8.71 0.69 10.95
N GLY A 153 -7.85 -0.28 10.62
CA GLY A 153 -8.14 -1.31 9.62
C GLY A 153 -9.38 -2.16 9.96
N THR A 154 -10.10 -2.63 8.95
CA THR A 154 -11.24 -3.54 9.15
C THR A 154 -10.73 -4.94 9.51
N LYS A 155 -11.56 -5.75 10.18
CA LYS A 155 -11.22 -7.09 10.72
C LYS A 155 -10.65 -8.10 9.71
N ASN A 156 -10.67 -7.81 8.40
CA ASN A 156 -10.07 -8.64 7.36
C ASN A 156 -8.57 -8.36 7.13
N ASP A 157 -8.00 -7.40 7.87
CA ASP A 157 -6.60 -6.97 7.81
C ASP A 157 -5.70 -7.82 8.75
N ARG A 158 -5.79 -9.15 8.65
CA ARG A 158 -4.82 -10.07 9.28
C ARG A 158 -3.43 -9.83 8.67
N PRO A 159 -2.32 -10.17 9.36
CA PRO A 159 -1.09 -9.38 9.53
C PRO A 159 -0.18 -9.21 8.29
N ARG A 160 -0.74 -8.88 7.13
CA ARG A 160 -0.02 -8.25 6.02
C ARG A 160 0.24 -6.76 6.29
N GLY A 161 -0.37 -6.20 7.34
CA GLY A 161 -0.24 -4.80 7.75
C GLY A 161 1.04 -4.45 8.50
N LEU A 162 1.73 -5.37 9.19
CA LEU A 162 2.94 -5.00 9.95
C LEU A 162 4.11 -4.66 9.03
N ALA A 163 4.43 -5.55 8.07
CA ALA A 163 5.48 -5.28 7.09
C ALA A 163 5.23 -3.95 6.37
N ARG A 164 3.98 -3.72 5.95
CA ARG A 164 3.54 -2.48 5.31
C ARG A 164 3.58 -1.25 6.22
N ALA A 165 3.20 -1.39 7.49
CA ALA A 165 3.28 -0.32 8.47
C ALA A 165 4.73 0.06 8.79
N LEU A 166 5.67 -0.89 8.61
CA LEU A 166 7.10 -0.67 8.76
C LEU A 166 7.74 -0.08 7.49
N GLU A 167 7.22 -0.35 6.28
CA GLU A 167 7.80 0.16 5.03
C GLU A 167 8.01 1.68 5.02
N ARG A 168 7.01 2.45 5.45
CA ARG A 168 7.09 3.92 5.43
C ARG A 168 8.12 4.47 6.43
N PRO A 169 8.11 4.08 7.72
CA PRO A 169 9.18 4.44 8.66
C PRO A 169 10.56 4.00 8.21
N LEU A 170 10.69 2.81 7.59
CA LEU A 170 11.97 2.33 7.10
C LEU A 170 12.51 3.23 5.98
N ILE A 171 11.69 3.59 4.99
CA ILE A 171 12.10 4.50 3.90
C ILE A 171 12.57 5.85 4.48
N GLU A 172 11.82 6.43 5.42
CA GLU A 172 12.20 7.69 6.07
C GLU A 172 13.52 7.55 6.85
N TYR A 173 13.70 6.45 7.58
CA TYR A 173 14.94 6.12 8.29
C TYR A 173 16.14 6.00 7.32
N PHE A 174 15.93 5.43 6.13
CA PHE A 174 16.95 5.32 5.08
C PHE A 174 17.28 6.66 4.41
N GLU A 175 16.28 7.50 4.16
CA GLU A 175 16.46 8.79 3.49
C GLU A 175 17.08 9.85 4.41
N THR A 176 16.81 9.78 5.72
CA THR A 176 17.27 10.77 6.71
C THR A 176 18.50 10.33 7.52
N GLY A 177 18.76 9.01 7.62
CA GLY A 177 19.63 8.44 8.65
C GLY A 177 20.94 7.80 8.16
N LEU A 178 21.20 7.75 6.85
CA LEU A 178 22.43 7.15 6.33
C LEU A 178 23.60 8.15 6.23
N GLU A 179 24.03 8.68 7.38
CA GLU A 179 25.38 9.25 7.48
C GLU A 179 26.43 8.23 7.97
N ASN A 180 26.03 7.01 8.36
CA ASN A 180 26.96 6.00 8.86
C ASN A 180 26.80 4.64 8.16
N ASP A 181 27.75 4.35 7.27
CA ASP A 181 28.11 3.02 6.76
C ASP A 181 28.75 2.16 7.88
N ALA A 182 28.05 1.97 8.99
CA ALA A 182 28.42 0.99 10.00
C ALA A 182 27.62 -0.28 9.72
N GLY A 183 28.30 -1.40 9.45
CA GLY A 183 27.73 -2.70 9.05
C GLY A 183 26.79 -3.39 10.06
N ASP A 184 26.12 -2.63 10.92
CA ASP A 184 25.20 -3.09 11.96
C ASP A 184 23.76 -2.57 11.77
N LEU A 185 23.47 -1.97 10.61
CA LEU A 185 22.13 -1.47 10.25
C LEU A 185 21.02 -2.51 10.52
N HIS A 186 21.26 -3.77 10.15
CA HIS A 186 20.29 -4.84 10.38
C HIS A 186 20.00 -5.05 11.87
N ALA A 187 21.01 -5.08 12.74
CA ALA A 187 20.79 -5.29 14.17
C ALA A 187 20.09 -4.08 14.81
N SER A 188 20.41 -2.87 14.38
CA SER A 188 19.76 -1.63 14.83
C SER A 188 18.26 -1.66 14.50
N VAL A 189 17.90 -1.88 13.23
CA VAL A 189 16.50 -1.93 12.79
C VAL A 189 15.74 -3.08 13.47
N VAL A 190 16.34 -4.27 13.56
CA VAL A 190 15.72 -5.41 14.25
C VAL A 190 15.51 -5.11 15.73
N GLY A 191 16.47 -4.46 16.39
CA GLY A 191 16.36 -4.08 17.81
C GLY A 191 15.20 -3.11 18.07
N GLU A 192 15.06 -2.09 17.22
CA GLU A 192 13.97 -1.10 17.28
C GLU A 192 12.58 -1.74 17.14
N VAL A 193 12.46 -2.83 16.36
CA VAL A 193 11.19 -3.56 16.20
C VAL A 193 10.97 -4.62 17.28
N GLU A 194 12.00 -5.37 17.65
CA GLU A 194 11.89 -6.46 18.63
C GLU A 194 11.66 -5.96 20.06
N ARG A 195 12.27 -4.82 20.44
CA ARG A 195 12.15 -4.26 21.79
C ARG A 195 10.69 -3.98 22.20
N PRO A 196 9.89 -3.21 21.44
CA PRO A 196 8.48 -2.97 21.78
C PRO A 196 7.64 -4.25 21.73
N LEU A 197 7.89 -5.13 20.75
CA LEU A 197 7.18 -6.40 20.62
C LEU A 197 7.36 -7.29 21.87
N ILE A 198 8.61 -7.53 22.28
CA ILE A 198 8.93 -8.35 23.46
C ILE A 198 8.36 -7.71 24.73
N THR A 199 8.47 -6.37 24.86
CA THR A 199 7.92 -5.63 25.99
C THR A 199 6.40 -5.80 26.10
N MET A 200 5.67 -5.69 24.99
CA MET A 200 4.22 -5.89 24.97
C MET A 200 3.82 -7.31 25.36
N VAL A 201 4.52 -8.32 24.84
CA VAL A 201 4.23 -9.72 25.19
C VAL A 201 4.53 -10.01 26.65
N LEU A 202 5.64 -9.51 27.20
CA LEU A 202 5.98 -9.65 28.62
C LEU A 202 4.94 -8.98 29.52
N ARG A 203 4.45 -7.78 29.16
CA ARG A 203 3.35 -7.14 29.89
C ARG A 203 2.08 -7.98 29.85
N ARG A 204 1.73 -8.51 28.67
CA ARG A 204 0.54 -9.36 28.50
C ARG A 204 0.62 -10.67 29.29
N THR A 205 1.83 -11.19 29.56
CA THR A 205 2.03 -12.38 30.38
C THR A 205 2.30 -12.10 31.85
N GLY A 206 2.25 -10.82 32.28
CA GLY A 206 2.63 -10.45 33.65
C GLY A 206 4.08 -10.82 33.98
N GLY A 207 4.99 -10.75 33.01
CA GLY A 207 6.40 -11.09 33.20
C GLY A 207 6.74 -12.57 33.11
N ASN A 208 5.77 -13.46 32.89
CA ASN A 208 6.05 -14.89 32.72
C ASN A 208 6.80 -15.14 31.40
N GLN A 209 8.11 -15.34 31.52
CA GLN A 209 9.02 -15.53 30.38
C GLN A 209 8.77 -16.83 29.61
N LEU A 210 8.28 -17.89 30.26
CA LEU A 210 8.00 -19.15 29.57
C LEU A 210 6.77 -19.00 28.65
N ARG A 211 5.70 -18.38 29.16
CA ARG A 211 4.51 -18.04 28.37
C ARG A 211 4.80 -17.01 27.27
N ALA A 212 5.64 -16.02 27.57
CA ALA A 212 6.03 -15.01 26.59
C ALA A 212 6.84 -15.63 25.44
N ALA A 213 7.80 -16.51 25.76
CA ALA A 213 8.57 -17.24 24.77
C ALA A 213 7.67 -18.12 23.88
N ALA A 214 6.70 -18.82 24.47
CA ALA A 214 5.73 -19.62 23.73
C ALA A 214 4.87 -18.75 22.77
N MET A 215 4.39 -17.59 23.22
CA MET A 215 3.62 -16.66 22.37
C MET A 215 4.45 -16.03 21.25
N LEU A 216 5.74 -15.80 21.49
CA LEU A 216 6.66 -15.27 20.48
C LEU A 216 7.19 -16.37 19.53
N GLY A 217 6.91 -17.65 19.80
CA GLY A 217 7.47 -18.76 19.04
C GLY A 217 8.98 -18.93 19.21
N LEU A 218 9.54 -18.45 20.33
CA LEU A 218 10.97 -18.47 20.62
C LEU A 218 11.31 -19.50 21.70
N ASN A 219 12.55 -19.97 21.68
CA ASN A 219 13.10 -20.68 22.85
C ASN A 219 13.23 -19.69 24.03
N ARG A 220 12.91 -20.14 25.25
CA ARG A 220 13.06 -19.36 26.50
C ARG A 220 14.47 -18.78 26.67
N ASN A 221 15.51 -19.53 26.32
CA ASN A 221 16.90 -19.07 26.42
C ASN A 221 17.18 -17.92 25.43
N THR A 222 16.63 -18.00 24.22
CA THR A 222 16.70 -16.93 23.22
C THR A 222 15.98 -15.67 23.72
N LEU A 223 14.77 -15.82 24.28
CA LEU A 223 14.05 -14.68 24.86
C LEU A 223 14.86 -14.01 25.99
N ARG A 224 15.47 -14.79 26.88
CA ARG A 224 16.34 -14.27 27.97
C ARG A 224 17.59 -13.56 27.46
N LYS A 225 18.14 -14.00 26.33
CA LYS A 225 19.26 -13.33 25.66
C LYS A 225 18.79 -11.98 25.10
N LYS A 226 17.70 -11.97 24.32
CA LYS A 226 17.10 -10.76 23.74
C LYS A 226 16.68 -9.73 24.79
N ILE A 227 16.10 -10.16 25.92
CA ILE A 227 15.74 -9.24 27.03
C ILE A 227 16.97 -8.49 27.56
N ARG A 228 18.13 -9.14 27.63
CA ARG A 228 19.39 -8.53 28.10
C ARG A 228 20.02 -7.64 27.03
N GLU A 229 20.04 -8.10 25.78
CA GLU A 229 20.63 -7.35 24.66
C GLU A 229 19.85 -6.07 24.34
N LEU A 230 18.51 -6.11 24.46
CA LEU A 230 17.62 -4.98 24.17
C LEU A 230 17.27 -4.14 25.40
N ASP A 231 17.91 -4.41 26.54
CA ASP A 231 17.69 -3.74 27.83
C ASP A 231 16.19 -3.56 28.18
N ILE A 232 15.48 -4.70 28.25
CA ILE A 232 14.03 -4.74 28.48
C ILE A 232 13.75 -5.01 29.96
N THR A 233 12.97 -4.12 30.59
CA THR A 233 12.49 -4.33 31.96
C THR A 233 11.36 -5.35 31.97
N VAL A 234 11.55 -6.46 32.67
CA VAL A 234 10.52 -7.49 32.88
C VAL A 234 9.57 -7.02 33.99
N PRO A 235 8.26 -6.87 33.74
CA PRO A 235 7.29 -6.59 34.79
C PRO A 235 7.37 -7.71 35.84
N LYS A 236 7.51 -7.37 37.12
CA LYS A 236 7.42 -8.39 38.18
C LYS A 236 5.99 -8.93 38.21
N GLY A 237 5.85 -10.24 38.02
CA GLY A 237 4.59 -10.90 38.32
C GLY A 237 4.32 -10.73 39.80
N SER A 238 3.13 -10.27 40.16
CA SER A 238 2.58 -10.44 41.50
C SER A 238 2.63 -11.93 41.81
N ASP A 239 3.43 -12.30 42.81
CA ASP A 239 3.45 -13.64 43.39
C ASP A 239 2.02 -13.94 43.93
N GLU A 240 1.35 -14.91 43.31
CA GLU A 240 0.24 -15.70 43.89
C GLU A 240 0.55 -17.19 43.69
#